data_AF-A0A368XF96-F1
#
_entry.id   AF-A0A368XF96-F1
#
_cell.length_a   1.000
_cell.length_b   1.000
_cell.length_c   1.000
_cell.angle_alpha   90.00
_cell.angle_beta   90.00
_cell.angle_gamma   90.00
#
_symmetry.space_group_name_H-M   'P 1'
#
loop_
_entity.id
_entity.type
_entity.pdbx_description
1 polymer ?
#
loop_
_entity_poly.entity_id
_entity_poly.type
_entity_poly.pdbx_seq_one_letter_code
_entity_poly.pdbx_strand_id
1 'polypeptide(L)'
;MTKAEARKGGGAKTSRSETVTVRLDPRLRYLAEVAAAVQRRTLSSYIESAVEASLSSVYLDHEHDVTVASSAKLLWFINEPARLARLNKLYPHLLDVAQQRLVRAAKEASILIGAALRRPGASEEDHAEEEAEALRPYWDYLKLASEDDTPMAEILSTVAAMKKEFETGGAVTLERIEKRMAELDAKHKKDMAWLEAKKQEVQAGAGA
;
A
#
# COMPACT_ATOMS: atom_id res chain seq x y z
N MET A 1 -24.31 -40.48 22.62
CA MET A 1 -24.63 -39.50 21.57
C MET A 1 -24.77 -38.14 22.23
N THR A 2 -23.66 -37.48 22.59
CA THR A 2 -22.86 -36.47 21.84
C THR A 2 -23.57 -35.15 21.55
N LYS A 3 -23.02 -34.09 22.18
CA LYS A 3 -22.53 -32.84 21.56
C LYS A 3 -23.22 -31.56 22.03
N ALA A 4 -22.56 -30.86 22.95
CA ALA A 4 -22.69 -29.41 23.13
C ALA A 4 -21.33 -28.82 23.54
N GLU A 5 -20.34 -28.94 22.65
CA GLU A 5 -19.16 -28.08 22.66
C GLU A 5 -19.15 -27.28 21.36
N ALA A 6 -19.38 -25.97 21.47
CA ALA A 6 -18.94 -24.97 20.51
C ALA A 6 -19.05 -23.56 21.11
N ARG A 7 -18.18 -23.24 22.09
CA ARG A 7 -17.76 -21.85 22.26
C ARG A 7 -16.69 -21.57 21.21
N LYS A 8 -17.09 -21.02 20.07
CA LYS A 8 -16.17 -20.28 19.19
C LYS A 8 -16.68 -18.86 19.11
N GLY A 9 -16.20 -18.04 20.06
CA GLY A 9 -16.21 -16.59 19.92
C GLY A 9 -15.28 -16.23 18.76
N GLY A 10 -15.81 -16.25 17.55
CA GLY A 10 -15.14 -15.68 16.40
C GLY A 10 -15.11 -14.18 16.60
N GLY A 11 -13.94 -13.65 16.96
CA GLY A 11 -13.69 -12.22 16.88
C GLY A 11 -14.02 -11.78 15.46
N ALA A 12 -15.06 -10.96 15.33
CA ALA A 12 -15.43 -10.36 14.06
C ALA A 12 -14.18 -9.68 13.52
N LYS A 13 -13.72 -10.09 12.33
CA LYS A 13 -12.77 -9.30 11.55
C LYS A 13 -13.45 -7.97 11.28
N THR A 14 -13.23 -6.99 12.17
CA THR A 14 -13.63 -5.62 11.92
C THR A 14 -12.74 -5.16 10.79
N SER A 15 -13.33 -4.84 9.64
CA SER A 15 -12.65 -4.31 8.44
C SER A 15 -11.94 -2.96 8.66
N ARG A 16 -11.75 -2.56 9.93
CA ARG A 16 -11.18 -1.30 10.40
C ARG A 16 -9.88 -1.48 11.18
N SER A 17 -9.43 -2.72 11.39
CA SER A 17 -8.21 -3.01 12.16
C SER A 17 -7.17 -3.71 11.30
N GLU A 18 -5.93 -3.23 11.39
CA GLU A 18 -4.77 -3.87 10.79
C GLU A 18 -4.02 -4.65 11.88
N THR A 19 -3.59 -5.89 11.57
CA THR A 19 -2.87 -6.73 12.52
C THR A 19 -1.37 -6.50 12.37
N VAL A 20 -0.73 -5.90 13.38
CA VAL A 20 0.72 -5.71 13.43
C VAL A 20 1.35 -6.71 14.40
N THR A 21 2.39 -7.42 13.94
CA THR A 21 3.16 -8.34 14.79
C THR A 21 4.40 -7.60 15.32
N VAL A 22 4.41 -7.28 16.63
CA VAL A 22 5.52 -6.56 17.28
C VAL A 22 6.35 -7.52 18.12
N ARG A 23 7.68 -7.39 18.05
CA ARG A 23 8.61 -8.07 18.97
C ARG A 23 8.87 -7.18 20.17
N LEU A 24 8.54 -7.67 21.36
CA LEU A 24 8.83 -7.01 22.63
C LEU A 24 9.87 -7.82 23.40
N ASP A 25 10.79 -7.14 24.06
CA ASP A 25 11.64 -7.75 25.08
C ASP A 25 10.76 -8.39 26.18
N PRO A 26 11.13 -9.57 26.73
CA PRO A 26 10.33 -10.26 27.75
C PRO A 26 9.97 -9.38 28.96
N ARG A 27 10.87 -8.49 29.40
CA ARG A 27 10.62 -7.58 30.52
C ARG A 27 9.58 -6.53 30.13
N LEU A 28 9.72 -5.93 28.95
CA LEU A 28 8.76 -4.92 28.47
C LEU A 28 7.37 -5.53 28.28
N ARG A 29 7.30 -6.74 27.73
CA ARG A 29 6.03 -7.47 27.60
C ARG A 29 5.36 -7.67 28.95
N TYR A 30 6.09 -8.18 29.94
CA TYR A 30 5.55 -8.40 31.28
C TYR A 30 5.02 -7.11 31.91
N LEU A 31 5.77 -6.01 31.84
CA LEU A 31 5.33 -4.72 32.38
C LEU A 31 4.11 -4.16 31.64
N ALA A 32 4.03 -4.32 30.32
CA ALA A 32 2.87 -3.91 29.53
C ALA A 32 1.62 -4.75 29.89
N GLU A 33 1.78 -6.05 30.15
CA GLU A 33 0.69 -6.92 30.64
C GLU A 33 0.20 -6.48 32.02
N VAL A 34 1.12 -6.14 32.94
CA VAL A 34 0.76 -5.58 34.26
C VAL A 34 0.00 -4.27 34.11
N ALA A 35 0.47 -3.35 33.27
CA ALA A 35 -0.18 -2.06 33.05
C ALA A 35 -1.57 -2.21 32.42
N ALA A 36 -1.72 -3.13 31.45
CA ALA A 36 -3.01 -3.46 30.84
C ALA A 36 -3.99 -4.03 31.87
N ALA A 37 -3.52 -4.92 32.77
CA ALA A 37 -4.32 -5.50 33.83
C ALA A 37 -4.79 -4.44 34.85
N VAL A 38 -3.91 -3.52 35.26
CA VAL A 38 -4.26 -2.39 36.15
C VAL A 38 -5.36 -1.53 35.52
N GLN A 39 -5.27 -1.28 34.21
CA GLN A 39 -6.25 -0.50 33.45
C GLN A 39 -7.46 -1.32 32.98
N ARG A 40 -7.56 -2.61 33.36
CA ARG A 40 -8.64 -3.54 33.00
C ARG A 40 -8.92 -3.61 31.50
N ARG A 41 -7.87 -3.60 30.68
CA ARG A 41 -7.94 -3.71 29.22
C ARG A 41 -7.01 -4.79 28.69
N THR A 42 -7.18 -5.17 27.43
CA THR A 42 -6.30 -6.14 26.77
C THR A 42 -4.93 -5.52 26.49
N LEU A 43 -3.89 -6.36 26.40
CA LEU A 43 -2.54 -5.91 26.02
C LEU A 43 -2.54 -5.15 24.69
N SER A 44 -3.31 -5.61 23.71
CA SER A 44 -3.44 -4.94 22.40
C SER A 44 -4.02 -3.53 22.54
N SER A 45 -5.12 -3.38 23.29
CA SER A 45 -5.72 -2.06 23.54
C SER A 45 -4.79 -1.16 24.34
N TYR A 46 -4.01 -1.74 25.26
CA TYR A 46 -2.98 -0.99 25.99
C TYR A 46 -1.91 -0.41 25.07
N ILE A 47 -1.36 -1.25 24.19
CA ILE A 47 -0.34 -0.85 23.22
C ILE A 47 -0.90 0.21 22.27
N GLU A 48 -2.12 0.04 21.77
CA GLU A 48 -2.76 1.01 20.86
C GLU A 48 -2.83 2.41 21.49
N SER A 49 -3.37 2.55 22.70
CA SER A 49 -3.42 3.88 23.33
C SER A 49 -2.05 4.40 23.75
N ALA A 50 -1.09 3.51 24.06
CA ALA A 50 0.27 3.93 24.35
C ALA A 50 0.94 4.52 23.09
N VAL A 51 0.72 3.91 21.93
CA VAL A 51 1.17 4.45 20.63
C VAL A 51 0.47 5.77 20.34
N GLU A 52 -0.87 5.84 20.47
CA GLU A 52 -1.63 7.07 20.27
C GLU A 52 -1.13 8.22 21.15
N ALA A 53 -0.88 7.95 22.44
CA ALA A 53 -0.31 8.92 23.36
C ALA A 53 1.11 9.36 22.93
N SER A 54 1.94 8.42 22.45
CA SER A 54 3.29 8.73 21.99
C SER A 54 3.31 9.65 20.76
N LEU A 55 2.33 9.56 19.86
CA LEU A 55 2.24 10.43 18.67
C LEU A 55 2.09 11.91 19.02
N SER A 56 1.58 12.24 20.21
CA SER A 56 1.50 13.61 20.72
C SER A 56 2.84 14.17 21.19
N SER A 57 3.88 13.33 21.28
CA SER A 57 5.24 13.72 21.68
C SER A 57 6.26 13.65 20.54
N VAL A 58 5.84 13.18 19.37
CA VAL A 58 6.69 13.13 18.16
C VAL A 58 6.42 14.37 17.34
N TYR A 59 7.45 15.19 17.16
CA TYR A 59 7.39 16.44 16.42
C TYR A 59 7.69 16.24 14.94
N LEU A 60 6.84 16.80 14.10
CA LEU A 60 7.07 16.97 12.67
C LEU A 60 7.79 18.29 12.38
N ASP A 61 7.50 19.30 13.21
CA ASP A 61 8.16 20.61 13.17
C ASP A 61 8.31 21.13 14.61
N HIS A 62 9.56 21.23 15.07
CA HIS A 62 9.89 21.72 16.40
C HIS A 62 9.69 23.23 16.55
N GLU A 63 9.83 24.00 15.48
CA GLU A 63 9.75 25.47 15.53
C GLU A 63 8.31 25.94 15.73
N HIS A 64 7.37 25.22 15.14
CA HIS A 64 5.94 25.53 15.17
C HIS A 64 5.13 24.63 16.14
N ASP A 65 5.81 23.83 16.96
CA ASP A 65 5.20 22.90 17.94
C ASP A 65 4.19 21.92 17.29
N VAL A 66 4.48 21.47 16.05
CA VAL A 66 3.59 20.59 15.29
C VAL A 66 3.96 19.14 15.54
N THR A 67 3.04 18.39 16.15
CA THR A 67 3.19 16.96 16.44
C THR A 67 2.50 16.07 15.41
N VAL A 68 2.89 14.80 15.33
CA VAL A 68 2.23 13.81 14.47
C VAL A 68 0.75 13.72 14.78
N ALA A 69 0.37 13.69 16.07
CA ALA A 69 -1.03 13.65 16.49
C ALA A 69 -1.81 14.90 16.03
N SER A 70 -1.23 16.09 16.15
CA SER A 70 -1.89 17.34 15.70
C SER A 70 -2.12 17.37 14.19
N SER A 71 -1.19 16.78 13.42
CA SER A 71 -1.26 16.70 11.96
C SER A 71 -2.08 15.50 11.45
N ALA A 72 -2.61 14.63 12.32
CA ALA A 72 -3.25 13.38 11.90
C ALA A 72 -4.43 13.60 10.93
N LYS A 73 -5.30 14.58 11.23
CA LYS A 73 -6.43 14.95 10.35
C LYS A 73 -5.98 15.52 9.01
N LEU A 74 -4.82 16.18 9.00
CA LEU A 74 -4.24 16.74 7.79
C LEU A 74 -3.55 15.66 6.97
N LEU A 75 -2.83 14.72 7.58
CA LEU A 75 -2.04 13.72 6.86
C LEU A 75 -2.85 12.49 6.42
N TRP A 76 -3.90 12.13 7.15
CA TRP A 76 -4.65 10.90 6.90
C TRP A 76 -5.73 11.05 5.82
N PHE A 77 -5.69 10.17 4.82
CA PHE A 77 -6.71 9.98 3.80
C PHE A 77 -6.96 8.49 3.59
N ILE A 78 -8.15 8.16 3.07
CA ILE A 78 -8.48 6.79 2.67
C ILE A 78 -7.57 6.34 1.52
N ASN A 79 -7.38 7.22 0.53
CA ASN A 79 -6.57 6.96 -0.64
C ASN A 79 -5.08 7.18 -0.36
N GLU A 80 -4.27 6.16 -0.59
CA GLU A 80 -2.82 6.23 -0.39
C GLU A 80 -2.09 7.22 -1.31
N PRO A 81 -2.44 7.37 -2.61
CA PRO A 81 -1.81 8.39 -3.43
C PRO A 81 -2.01 9.80 -2.85
N ALA A 82 -3.21 10.10 -2.34
CA ALA A 82 -3.51 11.37 -1.68
C ALA A 82 -2.69 11.55 -0.39
N ARG A 83 -2.58 10.50 0.45
CA ARG A 83 -1.72 10.54 1.66
C ARG A 83 -0.27 10.88 1.30
N LEU A 84 0.29 10.20 0.30
CA LEU A 84 1.68 10.38 -0.09
C LEU A 84 1.92 11.77 -0.70
N ALA A 85 1.01 12.24 -1.56
CA ALA A 85 1.09 13.58 -2.14
C ALA A 85 1.07 14.68 -1.06
N ARG A 86 0.23 14.53 -0.02
CA ARG A 86 0.15 15.49 1.07
C ARG A 86 1.36 15.44 2.01
N LEU A 87 1.87 14.23 2.29
CA LEU A 87 3.13 14.06 3.01
C LEU A 87 4.29 14.74 2.27
N ASN A 88 4.39 14.55 0.95
CA ASN A 88 5.38 15.23 0.12
C ASN A 88 5.25 16.76 0.16
N LYS A 89 4.01 17.28 0.12
CA LYS A 89 3.76 18.72 0.11
C LYS A 89 4.16 19.38 1.43
N LEU A 90 3.83 18.75 2.56
CA LEU A 90 4.00 19.34 3.89
C LEU A 90 5.34 19.00 4.52
N TYR A 91 5.79 17.76 4.38
CA TYR A 91 6.97 17.22 5.05
C TYR A 91 7.82 16.37 4.08
N PRO A 92 8.36 16.96 3.00
CA PRO A 92 9.12 16.22 1.98
C PRO A 92 10.35 15.50 2.54
N HIS A 93 10.90 15.98 3.66
CA HIS A 93 12.05 15.39 4.34
C HIS A 93 11.75 14.04 5.02
N LEU A 94 10.47 13.69 5.22
CA LEU A 94 10.07 12.40 5.80
C LEU A 94 9.94 11.29 4.76
N LEU A 95 10.05 11.63 3.47
CA LEU A 95 9.99 10.64 2.41
C LEU A 95 11.32 9.92 2.27
N ASP A 96 11.26 8.59 2.23
CA ASP A 96 12.40 7.78 1.81
C ASP A 96 12.64 7.90 0.30
N VAL A 97 13.76 7.33 -0.18
CA VAL A 97 14.15 7.43 -1.61
C VAL A 97 13.12 6.79 -2.54
N ALA A 98 12.53 5.66 -2.15
CA ALA A 98 11.53 4.96 -2.96
C ALA A 98 10.25 5.79 -3.05
N GLN A 99 9.80 6.36 -1.93
CA GLN A 99 8.66 7.26 -1.86
C GLN A 99 8.86 8.54 -2.67
N GLN A 100 10.06 9.15 -2.63
CA GLN A 100 10.37 10.32 -3.47
C GLN A 100 10.27 9.98 -4.96
N ARG A 101 10.75 8.80 -5.38
CA ARG A 101 10.62 8.29 -6.75
C ARG A 101 9.16 8.04 -7.10
N LEU A 102 8.39 7.41 -6.21
CA LEU A 102 6.97 7.15 -6.39
C LEU A 102 6.17 8.43 -6.58
N VAL A 103 6.40 9.45 -5.76
CA VAL A 103 5.77 10.78 -5.91
C VAL A 103 6.08 11.38 -7.29
N ARG A 104 7.33 11.29 -7.72
CA ARG A 104 7.74 11.79 -9.04
C ARG A 104 7.03 11.03 -10.16
N ALA A 105 7.02 9.70 -10.09
CA ALA A 105 6.37 8.85 -11.08
C ALA A 105 4.85 9.10 -11.12
N ALA A 106 4.21 9.24 -9.96
CA ALA A 106 2.80 9.54 -9.84
C ALA A 106 2.43 10.89 -10.47
N LYS A 107 3.26 11.92 -10.28
CA LYS A 107 3.05 13.24 -10.89
C LYS A 107 3.18 13.21 -12.42
N GLU A 108 4.18 12.53 -12.95
CA GLU A 108 4.34 12.40 -14.41
C GLU A 108 3.22 11.54 -15.03
N ALA A 109 2.83 10.47 -14.32
CA ALA A 109 1.69 9.64 -14.71
C ALA A 109 0.37 10.42 -14.69
N SER A 110 0.13 11.27 -13.68
CA SER A 110 -1.11 12.05 -13.56
C SER A 110 -1.28 13.05 -14.70
N ILE A 111 -0.17 13.66 -15.16
CA ILE A 111 -0.14 14.49 -16.37
C ILE A 111 -0.48 13.65 -17.60
N LEU A 112 0.15 12.48 -17.77
CA LEU A 112 -0.04 11.60 -18.92
C LEU A 112 -1.49 11.10 -19.04
N ILE A 113 -2.12 10.74 -17.93
CA ILE A 113 -3.51 10.26 -17.91
C ILE A 113 -4.54 11.39 -17.94
N GLY A 114 -4.12 12.66 -17.83
CA GLY A 114 -5.00 13.82 -17.83
C GLY A 114 -5.67 14.10 -16.49
N ALA A 115 -5.24 13.44 -15.42
CA ALA A 115 -5.74 13.63 -14.05
C ALA A 115 -5.29 14.96 -13.43
N ALA A 116 -4.16 15.50 -13.89
CA ALA A 116 -3.63 16.77 -13.40
C ALA A 116 -4.50 18.01 -13.80
N LEU A 117 -5.54 17.84 -14.60
CA LEU A 117 -6.42 18.93 -15.03
C LEU A 117 -7.39 19.32 -13.92
N ARG A 118 -7.19 20.49 -13.33
CA ARG A 118 -8.04 21.01 -12.25
C ARG A 118 -9.42 21.42 -12.79
N ARG A 119 -10.48 20.90 -12.16
CA ARG A 119 -11.86 21.36 -12.42
C ARG A 119 -12.05 22.79 -11.88
N PRO A 120 -12.69 23.70 -12.63
CA PRO A 120 -13.00 25.04 -12.13
C PRO A 120 -13.84 24.98 -10.85
N GLY A 121 -13.41 25.70 -9.81
CA GLY A 121 -14.12 25.76 -8.52
C GLY A 121 -13.86 24.60 -7.55
N ALA A 122 -13.11 23.57 -7.94
CA ALA A 122 -12.70 22.50 -7.02
C ALA A 122 -11.71 23.02 -5.98
N SER A 123 -11.92 22.62 -4.71
CA SER A 123 -10.94 22.89 -3.66
C SER A 123 -9.64 22.16 -3.94
N GLU A 124 -8.57 22.51 -3.22
CA GLU A 124 -7.32 21.78 -3.34
C GLU A 124 -7.44 20.32 -2.86
N GLU A 125 -8.30 20.07 -1.88
CA GLU A 125 -8.57 18.71 -1.37
C GLU A 125 -9.33 17.87 -2.39
N ASP A 126 -10.38 18.43 -3.01
CA ASP A 126 -11.14 17.75 -4.06
C ASP A 126 -10.24 17.36 -5.23
N HIS A 127 -9.35 18.28 -5.64
CA HIS A 127 -8.42 18.03 -6.74
C HIS A 127 -7.42 16.91 -6.42
N ALA A 128 -6.87 16.89 -5.20
CA ALA A 128 -5.96 15.83 -4.77
C ALA A 128 -6.65 14.47 -4.67
N GLU A 129 -7.91 14.42 -4.24
CA GLU A 129 -8.70 13.18 -4.20
C GLU A 129 -9.04 12.67 -5.60
N GLU A 130 -9.43 13.56 -6.51
CA GLU A 130 -9.67 13.23 -7.92
C GLU A 130 -8.42 12.67 -8.61
N GLU A 131 -7.27 13.34 -8.41
CA GLU A 131 -5.99 12.88 -8.95
C GLU A 131 -5.61 11.51 -8.37
N ALA A 132 -5.81 11.32 -7.06
CA ALA A 132 -5.56 10.04 -6.41
C ALA A 132 -6.47 8.91 -6.92
N GLU A 133 -7.75 9.20 -7.16
CA GLU A 133 -8.69 8.21 -7.70
C GLU A 133 -8.35 7.86 -9.15
N ALA A 134 -7.93 8.84 -9.95
CA ALA A 134 -7.48 8.59 -11.32
C ALA A 134 -6.17 7.77 -11.38
N LEU A 135 -5.28 7.93 -10.40
CA LEU A 135 -4.05 7.15 -10.28
C LEU A 135 -4.27 5.73 -9.75
N ARG A 136 -5.40 5.47 -9.10
CA ARG A 136 -5.70 4.19 -8.43
C ARG A 136 -5.48 2.95 -9.31
N PRO A 137 -5.89 2.91 -10.60
CA PRO A 137 -5.66 1.74 -11.45
C PRO A 137 -4.19 1.47 -11.78
N TYR A 138 -3.32 2.47 -11.60
CA TYR A 138 -1.89 2.41 -11.92
C TYR A 138 -1.01 2.29 -10.67
N TRP A 139 -1.60 2.46 -9.48
CA TRP A 139 -0.86 2.69 -8.24
C TRP A 139 0.08 1.54 -7.86
N ASP A 140 -0.40 0.29 -7.95
CA ASP A 140 0.40 -0.89 -7.61
C ASP A 140 1.62 -1.03 -8.54
N TYR A 141 1.45 -0.72 -9.83
CA TYR A 141 2.57 -0.70 -10.78
C TYR A 141 3.56 0.43 -10.45
N LEU A 142 3.08 1.64 -10.16
CA LEU A 142 3.93 2.78 -9.83
C LEU A 142 4.78 2.50 -8.58
N LYS A 143 4.20 1.86 -7.56
CA LYS A 143 4.94 1.42 -6.36
C LYS A 143 6.04 0.44 -6.70
N LEU A 144 5.70 -0.65 -7.38
CA LEU A 144 6.66 -1.68 -7.75
C LEU A 144 7.82 -1.09 -8.57
N ALA A 145 7.48 -0.26 -9.56
CA ALA A 145 8.48 0.39 -10.40
C ALA A 145 9.37 1.37 -9.63
N SER A 146 8.85 2.03 -8.58
CA SER A 146 9.65 2.92 -7.73
C SER A 146 10.61 2.16 -6.80
N GLU A 147 10.21 0.99 -6.34
CA GLU A 147 11.02 0.09 -5.49
C GLU A 147 12.13 -0.58 -6.31
N ASP A 148 11.82 -0.99 -7.54
CA ASP A 148 12.75 -1.65 -8.47
C ASP A 148 13.72 -0.69 -9.18
N ASP A 149 13.64 0.62 -8.91
CA ASP A 149 14.43 1.67 -9.58
C ASP A 149 14.24 1.67 -11.12
N THR A 150 13.02 1.36 -11.58
CA THR A 150 12.70 1.34 -12.99
C THR A 150 12.86 2.74 -13.61
N PRO A 151 13.53 2.88 -14.76
CA PRO A 151 13.69 4.17 -15.42
C PRO A 151 12.35 4.84 -15.73
N MET A 152 12.23 6.14 -15.47
CA MET A 152 10.99 6.92 -15.66
C MET A 152 10.37 6.74 -17.07
N ALA A 153 11.20 6.66 -18.11
CA ALA A 153 10.72 6.47 -19.48
C ALA A 153 9.95 5.14 -19.67
N GLU A 154 10.42 4.07 -19.01
CA GLU A 154 9.75 2.77 -19.04
C GLU A 154 8.47 2.79 -18.21
N ILE A 155 8.49 3.45 -17.04
CA ILE A 155 7.29 3.67 -16.22
C ILE A 155 6.19 4.33 -17.05
N LEU A 156 6.49 5.46 -17.69
CA LEU A 156 5.52 6.22 -18.46
C LEU A 156 5.04 5.49 -19.71
N SER A 157 5.91 4.74 -20.37
CA SER A 157 5.53 3.88 -21.51
C SER A 157 4.50 2.84 -21.09
N THR A 158 4.72 2.16 -19.96
CA THR A 158 3.78 1.17 -19.43
C THR A 158 2.47 1.81 -18.98
N VAL A 159 2.52 2.95 -18.28
CA VAL A 159 1.31 3.69 -17.89
C VAL A 159 0.51 4.13 -19.13
N ALA A 160 1.17 4.58 -20.20
CA ALA A 160 0.51 4.92 -21.46
C ALA A 160 -0.16 3.70 -22.11
N ALA A 161 0.49 2.54 -22.09
CA ALA A 161 -0.09 1.29 -22.56
C ALA A 161 -1.31 0.89 -21.71
N MET A 162 -1.21 0.94 -20.38
CA MET A 162 -2.32 0.68 -19.46
C MET A 162 -3.48 1.64 -19.70
N LYS A 163 -3.21 2.94 -19.85
CA LYS A 163 -4.22 3.96 -20.17
C LYS A 163 -4.97 3.61 -21.45
N LYS A 164 -4.22 3.28 -22.51
CA LYS A 164 -4.80 2.87 -23.80
C LYS A 164 -5.63 1.60 -23.65
N GLU A 165 -5.21 0.62 -22.85
CA GLU A 165 -5.99 -0.58 -22.55
C GLU A 165 -7.28 -0.29 -21.78
N PHE A 166 -7.27 0.71 -20.90
CA PHE A 166 -8.47 1.18 -20.20
C PHE A 166 -9.42 1.94 -21.13
N GLU A 167 -8.90 2.81 -22.01
CA GLU A 167 -9.69 3.62 -22.95
C GLU A 167 -10.26 2.79 -24.12
N THR A 168 -9.46 1.91 -24.71
CA THR A 168 -9.91 0.98 -25.77
C THR A 168 -10.71 -0.17 -25.21
N GLY A 169 -10.53 -0.42 -23.93
CA GLY A 169 -11.25 -1.40 -23.17
C GLY A 169 -12.60 -0.91 -22.71
N GLY A 170 -13.59 -0.90 -23.61
CA GLY A 170 -15.00 -0.82 -23.22
C GLY A 170 -15.35 -1.81 -22.10
N ALA A 171 -16.55 -1.63 -21.49
CA ALA A 171 -17.04 -2.34 -20.30
C ALA A 171 -16.42 -3.74 -20.10
N VAL A 172 -15.87 -4.00 -18.92
CA VAL A 172 -15.26 -5.28 -18.56
C VAL A 172 -16.29 -6.40 -18.78
N THR A 173 -16.18 -7.11 -19.91
CA THR A 173 -17.00 -8.27 -20.23
C THR A 173 -16.37 -9.53 -19.64
N LEU A 174 -17.20 -10.53 -19.33
CA LEU A 174 -16.76 -11.87 -18.90
C LEU A 174 -15.72 -12.45 -19.87
N GLU A 175 -15.96 -12.31 -21.17
CA GLU A 175 -15.04 -12.80 -22.22
C GLU A 175 -13.63 -12.20 -22.13
N ARG A 176 -13.51 -10.95 -21.68
CA ARG A 176 -12.22 -10.28 -21.53
C ARG A 176 -11.49 -10.75 -20.27
N ILE A 177 -12.22 -11.01 -19.19
CA ILE A 177 -11.66 -11.63 -17.97
C ILE A 177 -11.16 -13.03 -18.31
N GLU A 178 -11.96 -13.84 -19.01
CA GLU A 178 -11.59 -15.19 -19.45
C GLU A 178 -10.37 -15.17 -20.37
N LYS A 179 -10.32 -14.24 -21.33
CA LYS A 179 -9.14 -14.05 -22.19
C LYS A 179 -7.89 -13.70 -21.38
N ARG A 180 -8.00 -12.81 -20.40
CA ARG A 180 -6.86 -12.40 -19.57
C ARG A 180 -6.40 -13.52 -18.64
N MET A 181 -7.31 -14.34 -18.10
CA MET A 181 -6.95 -15.55 -17.36
C MET A 181 -6.20 -16.54 -18.23
N ALA A 182 -6.66 -16.78 -19.47
CA ALA A 182 -5.99 -17.67 -20.40
C ALA A 182 -4.59 -17.17 -20.79
N GLU A 183 -4.39 -15.86 -20.95
CA GLU A 183 -3.07 -15.26 -21.21
C GLU A 183 -2.10 -15.46 -20.03
N LEU A 184 -2.58 -15.28 -18.80
CA LEU A 184 -1.80 -15.50 -17.58
C LEU A 184 -1.43 -16.98 -17.41
N ASP A 185 -2.37 -17.90 -17.65
CA ASP A 185 -2.12 -19.34 -17.60
C ASP A 185 -1.09 -19.77 -18.66
N ALA A 186 -1.17 -19.21 -19.87
CA ALA A 186 -0.21 -19.47 -20.93
C ALA A 186 1.19 -18.95 -20.58
N LYS A 187 1.29 -17.77 -19.97
CA LYS A 187 2.55 -17.21 -19.49
C LYS A 187 3.15 -18.08 -18.38
N HIS A 188 2.37 -18.43 -17.37
CA HIS A 188 2.79 -19.29 -16.28
C HIS A 188 3.27 -20.67 -16.78
N LYS A 189 2.58 -21.26 -17.76
CA LYS A 189 3.01 -22.53 -18.37
C LYS A 189 4.35 -22.41 -19.11
N LYS A 190 4.61 -21.29 -19.78
CA LYS A 190 5.92 -21.03 -20.41
C LYS A 190 7.03 -20.89 -19.37
N ASP A 191 6.78 -20.14 -18.30
CA ASP A 191 7.75 -19.92 -17.23
C ASP A 191 8.10 -21.25 -16.54
N MET A 192 7.11 -22.11 -16.29
CA MET A 192 7.32 -23.45 -15.74
C MET A 192 8.11 -24.36 -16.69
N ALA A 193 7.82 -24.34 -17.99
CA ALA A 193 8.57 -25.13 -18.97
C ALA A 193 10.04 -24.67 -19.06
N TRP A 194 10.29 -23.36 -18.94
CA TRP A 194 11.65 -22.82 -18.89
C TRP A 194 12.40 -23.29 -17.63
N LEU A 195 11.75 -23.26 -16.47
CA LEU A 195 12.33 -23.76 -15.22
C LEU A 195 12.65 -25.26 -15.28
N GLU A 196 11.77 -26.07 -15.89
CA GLU A 196 12.01 -27.50 -16.09
C GLU A 196 13.18 -27.78 -17.03
N ALA A 197 13.27 -27.06 -18.14
CA ALA A 197 14.41 -27.15 -19.06
C ALA A 197 15.71 -26.77 -18.34
N LYS A 198 15.70 -25.70 -17.54
CA LYS A 198 16.87 -25.26 -16.78
C LYS A 198 17.28 -26.26 -15.70
N LYS A 199 16.30 -26.90 -15.05
CA LYS A 199 16.55 -27.97 -14.09
C LYS A 199 17.22 -29.18 -14.75
N GLN A 200 16.80 -29.56 -15.96
CA GLN A 200 17.41 -30.66 -16.71
C GLN A 200 18.86 -30.34 -17.13
N GLU A 201 19.13 -29.11 -17.58
CA GLU A 201 20.50 -28.68 -17.90
C GLU A 201 21.43 -28.76 -16.68
N VAL A 202 20.97 -28.30 -15.50
CA VAL A 202 21.75 -28.38 -14.26
C VAL A 202 22.01 -29.83 -13.85
N GLN A 203 21.01 -30.72 -13.98
CA GLN A 203 21.15 -32.13 -13.67
C GLN A 203 22.10 -32.86 -14.64
N ALA A 204 22.11 -32.48 -15.92
CA ALA A 204 23.04 -33.03 -16.92
C ALA A 204 24.48 -32.50 -16.71
N GLY A 205 24.65 -31.25 -16.28
CA GLY A 205 25.96 -30.66 -16.00
C GLY A 205 26.60 -31.09 -14.69
N ALA A 206 25.82 -31.59 -13.71
CA ALA A 206 26.34 -32.10 -12.44
C ALA A 206 26.82 -33.56 -12.50
N GLY A 207 26.71 -34.21 -13.66
CA GLY A 207 27.12 -35.60 -13.90
C GLY A 207 28.39 -35.77 -14.73
N ALA A 208 29.10 -34.68 -15.05
CA ALA A 208 30.40 -34.65 -15.72
C ALA A 208 31.49 -34.16 -14.77
#